data_AF-A0A7L4F386-F1
#
_entry.id   AF-A0A7L4F386-F1
#
_cell.length_a   1.000
_cell.length_b   1.000
_cell.length_c   1.000
_cell.angle_alpha   90.00
_cell.angle_beta   90.00
_cell.angle_gamma   90.00
#
_symmetry.space_group_name_H-M   'P 1'
#
loop_
_entity.id
_entity.type
_entity.pdbx_description
1 polymer ?
#
loop_
_entity_poly.entity_id
_entity_poly.type
_entity_poly.pdbx_seq_one_letter_code
_entity_poly.pdbx_strand_id
1 'polypeptide(L)'
;MTALQNDRDRIIEELKVLQSKYTSELETEKKKGGELEAELNGFKLHLLSVLKENSLLNRAIFDAADKVTLDEIADEIGSVCRTLVSREMEMSRLSSACGNYVDQIDAFSKAMASLQDDRDKLLQELSNQKAKEGAGLAAVEISKLKSKVDDLEKTLHQTKAFQAETEREIASYQNELAALRMEKNLLLSESLALRNQYQITVAEKDRQIAELQKVQQDMIVKKSVSAGSNYPVKVLETAALAGSADVSEETRCVVAEKNQLQQELQRCLQEMHQKELHSQQVHSKSAEENAVLSAQLKALSQTLRENQLRYTDLQNRYLRLEREYQTMQVTSFQGAVQEETRAEVPPGAPQERSAVIVEIDNMELNELRKRLAETEQQHDSVQQALAQLTEALAEEKRRREAAEEALGLSEEQSNRFEAGSYRSVPSDYAVQMEAEEEREALIINPSEHIVVRKMKGGALSFRRWLRGRSLYCSKLLTSRAKSRYLFLTYLVTLHLVVLLCLTGVL
;
A
#
# COMPACT_ATOMS: atom_id res chain seq x y z
N MET A 1 -119.32 -84.43 -87.36
CA MET A 1 -118.28 -84.44 -88.41
C MET A 1 -117.15 -83.48 -88.05
N THR A 2 -117.39 -82.18 -87.91
CA THR A 2 -116.33 -81.17 -87.65
C THR A 2 -115.57 -81.34 -86.33
N ALA A 3 -116.25 -81.74 -85.24
CA ALA A 3 -115.60 -81.96 -83.94
C ALA A 3 -114.56 -83.10 -83.95
N LEU A 4 -114.87 -84.20 -84.65
CA LEU A 4 -113.97 -85.36 -84.78
C LEU A 4 -112.73 -85.07 -85.64
N GLN A 5 -112.85 -84.19 -86.65
CA GLN A 5 -111.68 -83.71 -87.41
C GLN A 5 -110.78 -82.82 -86.55
N ASN A 6 -111.37 -81.91 -85.76
CA ASN A 6 -110.60 -81.08 -84.83
C ASN A 6 -109.88 -81.92 -83.76
N ASP A 7 -110.51 -82.98 -83.24
CA ASP A 7 -109.89 -83.92 -82.28
C ASP A 7 -108.73 -84.70 -82.91
N ARG A 8 -108.92 -85.23 -84.12
CA ARG A 8 -107.85 -85.94 -84.86
C ARG A 8 -106.66 -85.01 -85.12
N ASP A 9 -106.92 -83.79 -85.59
CA ASP A 9 -105.87 -82.84 -85.93
C ASP A 9 -105.15 -82.36 -84.65
N ARG A 10 -105.86 -82.22 -83.51
CA ARG A 10 -105.24 -81.99 -82.19
C ARG A 10 -104.32 -83.13 -81.79
N ILE A 11 -104.77 -84.39 -81.88
CA ILE A 11 -103.96 -85.56 -81.49
C ILE A 11 -102.72 -85.71 -82.38
N ILE A 12 -102.84 -85.48 -83.68
CA ILE A 12 -101.68 -85.52 -84.59
C ILE A 12 -100.66 -84.45 -84.19
N GLU A 13 -101.12 -83.25 -83.84
CA GLU A 13 -100.21 -82.17 -83.44
C GLU A 13 -99.60 -82.41 -82.05
N GLU A 14 -100.36 -82.95 -81.10
CA GLU A 14 -99.83 -83.44 -79.82
C GLU A 14 -98.76 -84.52 -80.01
N LEU A 15 -98.96 -85.45 -80.96
CA LEU A 15 -98.02 -86.54 -81.25
C LEU A 15 -96.75 -86.02 -81.94
N LYS A 16 -96.86 -85.02 -82.83
CA LYS A 16 -95.68 -84.33 -83.39
C LYS A 16 -94.93 -83.54 -82.33
N VAL A 17 -95.62 -82.85 -81.43
CA VAL A 17 -95.00 -82.13 -80.31
C VAL A 17 -94.27 -83.13 -79.41
N LEU A 18 -94.87 -84.28 -79.10
CA LEU A 18 -94.25 -85.32 -78.29
C LEU A 18 -93.04 -85.94 -78.99
N GLN A 19 -93.14 -86.23 -80.29
CA GLN A 19 -92.02 -86.73 -81.08
C GLN A 19 -90.87 -85.73 -81.11
N SER A 20 -91.15 -84.46 -81.41
CA SER A 20 -90.18 -83.37 -81.39
C SER A 20 -89.51 -83.25 -80.02
N LYS A 21 -90.30 -83.32 -78.95
CA LYS A 21 -89.80 -83.30 -77.57
C LYS A 21 -88.87 -84.47 -77.28
N TYR A 22 -89.26 -85.70 -77.63
CA TYR A 22 -88.45 -86.90 -77.38
C TYR A 22 -87.16 -86.88 -78.23
N THR A 23 -87.22 -86.41 -79.48
CA THR A 23 -86.02 -86.25 -80.30
C THR A 23 -85.09 -85.17 -79.76
N SER A 24 -85.64 -84.05 -79.27
CA SER A 24 -84.87 -82.99 -78.62
C SER A 24 -84.21 -83.50 -77.34
N GLU A 25 -84.96 -84.19 -76.46
CA GLU A 25 -84.43 -84.80 -75.24
C GLU A 25 -83.32 -85.82 -75.57
N LEU A 26 -83.52 -86.69 -76.57
CA LEU A 26 -82.52 -87.66 -77.00
C LEU A 26 -81.24 -86.99 -77.52
N GLU A 27 -81.35 -85.94 -78.34
CA GLU A 27 -80.17 -85.21 -78.83
C GLU A 27 -79.47 -84.43 -77.71
N THR A 28 -80.21 -83.89 -76.73
CA THR A 28 -79.60 -83.26 -75.54
C THR A 28 -78.87 -84.28 -74.67
N GLU A 29 -79.43 -85.48 -74.45
CA GLU A 29 -78.76 -86.54 -73.68
C GLU A 29 -77.55 -87.12 -74.41
N LYS A 30 -77.60 -87.27 -75.75
CA LYS A 30 -76.41 -87.63 -76.52
C LYS A 30 -75.31 -86.59 -76.39
N LYS A 31 -75.67 -85.30 -76.45
CA LYS A 31 -74.70 -84.20 -76.28
C LYS A 31 -74.06 -84.23 -74.89
N LYS A 32 -74.86 -84.37 -73.83
CA LYS A 32 -74.35 -84.53 -72.46
C LYS A 32 -73.47 -85.78 -72.31
N GLY A 33 -73.86 -86.89 -72.94
CA GLY A 33 -73.06 -88.12 -72.98
C GLY A 33 -71.69 -87.90 -73.60
N GLY A 34 -71.62 -87.17 -74.72
CA GLY A 34 -70.35 -86.80 -75.36
C GLY A 34 -69.51 -85.82 -74.52
N GLU A 35 -70.14 -84.85 -73.85
CA GLU A 35 -69.46 -83.93 -72.92
C GLU A 35 -68.86 -84.70 -71.73
N LEU A 36 -69.61 -85.60 -71.09
CA LEU A 36 -69.13 -86.44 -70.00
C LEU A 36 -68.01 -87.40 -70.44
N GLU A 37 -68.09 -87.96 -71.65
CA GLU A 37 -67.02 -88.80 -72.20
C GLU A 37 -65.73 -88.00 -72.43
N ALA A 38 -65.84 -86.76 -72.92
CA ALA A 38 -64.70 -85.86 -73.07
C ALA A 38 -64.08 -85.49 -71.71
N GLU A 39 -64.90 -85.17 -70.71
CA GLU A 39 -64.44 -84.90 -69.34
C GLU A 39 -63.76 -86.12 -68.71
N LEU A 40 -64.34 -87.32 -68.87
CA LEU A 40 -63.76 -88.56 -68.37
C LEU A 40 -62.39 -88.86 -69.00
N ASN A 41 -62.28 -88.64 -70.31
CA ASN A 41 -61.01 -88.79 -71.03
C ASN A 41 -59.98 -87.74 -70.59
N GLY A 42 -60.40 -86.49 -70.37
CA GLY A 42 -59.56 -85.43 -69.81
C GLY A 42 -59.05 -85.78 -68.41
N PHE A 43 -59.94 -86.24 -67.53
CA PHE A 43 -59.58 -86.68 -66.18
C PHE A 43 -58.60 -87.86 -66.21
N LYS A 44 -58.81 -88.84 -67.10
CA LYS A 44 -57.93 -90.00 -67.26
C LYS A 44 -56.52 -89.58 -67.70
N LEU A 45 -56.40 -88.63 -68.63
CA LEU A 45 -55.09 -88.09 -69.05
C LEU A 45 -54.41 -87.33 -67.92
N HIS A 46 -55.17 -86.52 -67.17
CA HIS A 46 -54.63 -85.80 -66.01
C HIS A 46 -54.10 -86.76 -64.94
N LEU A 47 -54.87 -87.80 -64.61
CA LEU A 47 -54.47 -88.83 -63.65
C LEU A 47 -53.18 -89.54 -64.10
N LEU A 48 -53.07 -89.89 -65.38
CA LEU A 48 -51.84 -90.48 -65.93
C LEU A 48 -50.64 -89.54 -65.81
N SER A 49 -50.82 -88.24 -66.04
CA SER A 49 -49.77 -87.24 -65.88
C SER A 49 -49.27 -87.18 -64.43
N VAL A 50 -50.19 -87.07 -63.47
CA VAL A 50 -49.87 -86.99 -62.04
C VAL A 50 -49.15 -88.26 -61.56
N LEU A 51 -49.61 -89.43 -62.00
CA LEU A 51 -48.94 -90.70 -61.67
C LEU A 51 -47.50 -90.75 -62.21
N LYS A 52 -47.27 -90.24 -63.43
CA LYS A 52 -45.94 -90.16 -64.02
C LYS A 52 -45.04 -89.19 -63.26
N GLU A 53 -45.52 -88.00 -62.92
CA GLU A 53 -44.77 -87.02 -62.13
C GLU A 53 -44.37 -87.58 -60.76
N ASN A 54 -45.31 -88.24 -60.08
CA ASN A 54 -45.05 -88.88 -58.79
C ASN A 54 -43.97 -89.98 -58.91
N SER A 55 -43.99 -90.76 -60.00
CA SER A 55 -42.94 -91.76 -60.26
C SER A 55 -41.55 -91.15 -60.49
N LEU A 56 -41.46 -89.95 -61.09
CA LEU A 56 -40.19 -89.25 -61.29
C LEU A 56 -39.69 -88.65 -59.98
N LEU A 57 -40.58 -88.07 -59.18
CA LEU A 57 -40.24 -87.50 -57.88
C LEU A 57 -39.73 -88.58 -56.93
N ASN A 58 -40.42 -89.72 -56.85
CA ASN A 58 -39.99 -90.84 -56.02
C ASN A 58 -38.59 -91.32 -56.42
N ARG A 59 -38.33 -91.46 -57.73
CA ARG A 59 -37.00 -91.83 -58.23
C ARG A 59 -35.93 -90.83 -57.83
N ALA A 60 -36.20 -89.53 -58.00
CA ALA A 60 -35.26 -88.49 -57.61
C ALA A 60 -34.95 -88.50 -56.10
N ILE A 61 -35.96 -88.80 -55.26
CA ILE A 61 -35.78 -88.94 -53.81
C ILE A 61 -34.90 -90.16 -53.49
N PHE A 62 -35.14 -91.31 -54.11
CA PHE A 62 -34.32 -92.52 -53.90
C PHE A 62 -32.88 -92.34 -54.42
N ASP A 63 -32.69 -91.76 -55.61
CA ASP A 63 -31.37 -91.47 -56.17
C ASP A 63 -30.56 -90.48 -55.31
N ALA A 64 -31.24 -89.59 -54.59
CA ALA A 64 -30.61 -88.68 -53.63
C ALA A 64 -30.33 -89.35 -52.28
N ALA A 65 -31.24 -90.19 -51.80
CA ALA A 65 -31.08 -90.95 -50.56
C ALA A 65 -29.95 -91.98 -50.64
N ASP A 66 -29.73 -92.62 -51.79
CA ASP A 66 -28.60 -93.55 -52.00
C ASP A 66 -27.23 -92.84 -52.02
N LYS A 67 -27.20 -91.54 -52.27
CA LYS A 67 -25.97 -90.74 -52.32
C LYS A 67 -25.59 -90.09 -51.00
N VAL A 68 -26.54 -90.01 -50.06
CA VAL A 68 -26.35 -89.35 -48.76
C VAL A 68 -26.57 -90.39 -47.69
N THR A 69 -25.48 -90.83 -47.07
CA THR A 69 -25.57 -91.78 -45.97
C THR A 69 -26.09 -91.08 -44.72
N LEU A 70 -26.77 -91.86 -43.86
CA LEU A 70 -27.23 -91.36 -42.55
C LEU A 70 -26.05 -90.84 -41.71
N ASP A 71 -24.89 -91.49 -41.84
CA ASP A 71 -23.66 -91.12 -41.13
C ASP A 71 -23.13 -89.76 -41.57
N GLU A 72 -23.13 -89.45 -42.88
CA GLU A 72 -22.74 -88.12 -43.38
C GLU A 72 -23.68 -87.00 -42.88
N ILE A 73 -24.99 -87.25 -42.83
CA ILE A 73 -25.95 -86.30 -42.23
C ILE A 73 -25.68 -86.12 -40.74
N ALA A 74 -25.43 -87.22 -40.01
CA ALA A 74 -25.15 -87.17 -38.59
C ALA A 74 -23.83 -86.42 -38.28
N ASP A 75 -22.80 -86.60 -39.12
CA ASP A 75 -21.53 -85.91 -39.00
C ASP A 75 -21.67 -84.41 -39.27
N GLU A 76 -22.43 -84.01 -40.30
CA GLU A 76 -22.70 -82.61 -40.62
C GLU A 76 -23.53 -81.95 -39.51
N ILE A 77 -24.58 -82.60 -39.01
CA ILE A 77 -25.35 -82.14 -37.84
C ILE A 77 -24.42 -82.00 -36.62
N GLY A 78 -23.55 -82.98 -36.38
CA GLY A 78 -22.57 -82.94 -35.30
C GLY A 78 -21.59 -81.77 -35.44
N SER A 79 -21.12 -81.46 -36.65
CA SER A 79 -20.23 -80.34 -36.94
C SER A 79 -20.91 -78.99 -36.66
N VAL A 80 -22.17 -78.85 -37.10
CA VAL A 80 -22.99 -77.66 -36.87
C VAL A 80 -23.27 -77.48 -35.38
N CYS A 81 -23.64 -78.55 -34.67
CA CYS A 81 -23.85 -78.51 -33.22
C CYS A 81 -22.58 -78.08 -32.46
N ARG A 82 -21.40 -78.63 -32.81
CA ARG A 82 -20.12 -78.21 -32.20
C ARG A 82 -19.83 -76.73 -32.47
N THR A 83 -20.07 -76.27 -33.69
CA THR A 83 -19.89 -74.86 -34.08
C THR A 83 -20.85 -73.94 -33.33
N LEU A 84 -22.12 -74.34 -33.19
CA LEU A 84 -23.13 -73.58 -32.47
C LEU A 84 -22.76 -73.41 -31.00
N VAL A 85 -22.33 -74.49 -30.33
CA VAL A 85 -21.88 -74.45 -28.93
C VAL A 85 -20.64 -73.54 -28.78
N SER A 86 -19.68 -73.61 -29.70
CA SER A 86 -18.53 -72.70 -29.70
C SER A 86 -18.93 -71.24 -29.85
N ARG A 87 -19.90 -70.94 -30.73
CA ARG A 87 -20.42 -69.58 -30.92
C ARG A 87 -21.22 -69.09 -29.72
N GLU A 88 -21.99 -69.96 -29.08
CA GLU A 88 -22.72 -69.64 -27.85
C GLU A 88 -21.75 -69.27 -26.72
N MET A 89 -20.67 -70.04 -26.52
CA MET A 89 -19.63 -69.71 -25.55
C MET A 89 -18.98 -68.35 -25.81
N GLU A 90 -18.65 -68.03 -27.07
CA GLU A 90 -18.10 -66.72 -27.43
C GLU A 90 -19.11 -65.59 -27.21
N MET A 91 -20.40 -65.80 -27.51
CA MET A 91 -21.45 -64.83 -27.21
C MET A 91 -21.58 -64.58 -25.71
N SER A 92 -21.53 -65.62 -24.87
CA SER A 92 -21.55 -65.46 -23.41
C SER A 92 -20.34 -64.69 -22.91
N ARG A 93 -19.15 -64.99 -23.44
CA ARG A 93 -17.90 -64.28 -23.09
C ARG A 93 -17.97 -62.79 -23.48
N LEU A 94 -18.44 -62.49 -24.69
CA LEU A 94 -18.61 -61.11 -25.16
C LEU A 94 -19.70 -60.38 -24.38
N SER A 95 -20.81 -61.04 -24.05
CA SER A 95 -21.87 -60.46 -23.21
C SER A 95 -21.35 -60.08 -21.82
N SER A 96 -20.56 -60.96 -21.18
CA SER A 96 -19.90 -60.64 -19.91
C SER A 96 -18.90 -59.48 -20.04
N ALA A 97 -18.11 -59.44 -21.10
CA ALA A 97 -17.18 -58.34 -21.35
C ALA A 97 -17.92 -57.00 -21.53
N CYS A 98 -19.02 -56.99 -22.30
CA CYS A 98 -19.88 -55.81 -22.45
C CYS A 98 -20.48 -55.36 -21.12
N GLY A 99 -20.91 -56.29 -20.26
CA GLY A 99 -21.36 -55.98 -18.90
C GLY A 99 -20.29 -55.25 -18.08
N ASN A 100 -19.06 -55.77 -18.08
CA ASN A 100 -17.94 -55.14 -17.36
C ASN A 100 -17.63 -53.74 -17.88
N TYR A 101 -17.70 -53.51 -19.20
CA TYR A 101 -17.51 -52.18 -19.77
C TYR A 101 -18.62 -51.20 -19.36
N VAL A 102 -19.87 -51.67 -19.28
CA VAL A 102 -20.99 -50.86 -18.79
C VAL A 102 -20.75 -50.44 -17.33
N ASP A 103 -20.34 -51.38 -16.47
CA ASP A 103 -20.02 -51.08 -15.08
C ASP A 103 -18.86 -50.09 -14.95
N GLN A 104 -17.84 -50.21 -15.79
CA GLN A 104 -16.71 -49.28 -15.84
C GLN A 104 -17.15 -47.88 -16.28
N ILE A 105 -18.01 -47.77 -17.29
CA ILE A 105 -18.56 -46.50 -17.77
C ILE A 105 -19.42 -45.84 -16.69
N ASP A 106 -20.23 -46.62 -15.97
CA ASP A 106 -21.04 -46.10 -14.86
C ASP A 106 -20.16 -45.59 -13.70
N ALA A 107 -19.12 -46.34 -13.33
CA ALA A 107 -18.15 -45.90 -12.33
C ALA A 107 -17.42 -44.62 -12.75
N PHE A 108 -17.00 -44.52 -14.03
CA PHE A 108 -16.38 -43.32 -14.57
C PHE A 108 -17.34 -42.13 -14.58
N SER A 109 -18.59 -42.34 -14.98
CA SER A 109 -19.64 -41.32 -14.97
C SER A 109 -19.88 -40.76 -13.55
N LYS A 110 -19.94 -41.63 -12.54
CA LYS A 110 -20.04 -41.25 -11.12
C LYS A 110 -18.84 -40.44 -10.64
N ALA A 111 -17.62 -40.85 -11.01
CA ALA A 111 -16.41 -40.11 -10.67
C ALA A 111 -16.39 -38.72 -11.32
N MET A 112 -16.81 -38.62 -12.59
CA MET A 112 -16.93 -37.36 -13.31
C MET A 112 -17.96 -36.43 -12.67
N ALA A 113 -19.12 -36.94 -12.24
CA ALA A 113 -20.11 -36.16 -11.52
C ALA A 113 -19.55 -35.62 -10.18
N SER A 114 -18.85 -36.45 -9.41
CA SER A 114 -18.21 -36.02 -8.16
C SER A 114 -17.15 -34.92 -8.39
N LEU A 115 -16.35 -35.04 -9.45
CA LEU A 115 -15.37 -34.01 -9.80
C LEU A 115 -16.02 -32.70 -10.23
N GLN A 116 -17.17 -32.76 -10.92
CA GLN A 116 -17.95 -31.58 -11.26
C GLN A 116 -18.50 -30.89 -10.01
N ASP A 117 -19.05 -31.66 -9.07
CA ASP A 117 -19.54 -31.13 -7.79
C ASP A 117 -18.41 -30.45 -6.99
N ASP A 118 -17.22 -31.06 -6.96
CA ASP A 118 -16.07 -30.49 -6.24
C ASP A 118 -15.53 -29.23 -6.92
N ARG A 119 -15.50 -29.19 -8.26
CA ARG A 119 -15.18 -27.97 -9.01
C ARG A 119 -16.16 -26.85 -8.65
N ASP A 120 -17.45 -27.14 -8.61
CA ASP A 120 -18.48 -26.14 -8.36
C ASP A 120 -18.41 -25.60 -6.92
N LYS A 121 -18.13 -26.47 -5.94
CA LYS A 121 -17.83 -26.06 -4.55
C LYS A 121 -16.60 -25.16 -4.47
N LEU A 122 -15.51 -25.51 -5.15
CA LEU A 122 -14.28 -24.71 -5.15
C LEU A 122 -14.48 -23.33 -5.79
N LEU A 123 -15.24 -23.26 -6.88
CA LEU A 123 -15.61 -21.97 -7.51
C LEU A 123 -16.44 -21.10 -6.56
N GLN A 124 -17.38 -21.71 -5.83
CA GLN A 124 -18.17 -20.99 -4.84
C GLN A 124 -17.32 -20.49 -3.66
N GLU A 125 -16.40 -21.30 -3.14
CA GLU A 125 -15.51 -20.90 -2.05
C GLU A 125 -14.56 -19.77 -2.48
N LEU A 126 -14.00 -19.84 -3.69
CA LEU A 126 -13.13 -18.80 -4.24
C LEU A 126 -13.89 -17.47 -4.40
N SER A 127 -15.12 -17.52 -4.91
CA SER A 127 -15.99 -16.34 -5.01
C SER A 127 -16.28 -15.72 -3.63
N ASN A 128 -16.62 -16.55 -2.64
CA ASN A 128 -16.89 -16.12 -1.27
C ASN A 128 -15.65 -15.53 -0.61
N GLN A 129 -14.48 -16.13 -0.80
CA GLN A 129 -13.21 -15.64 -0.27
C GLN A 129 -12.86 -14.29 -0.89
N LYS A 130 -12.98 -14.16 -2.22
CA LYS A 130 -12.76 -12.88 -2.92
C LYS A 130 -13.68 -11.78 -2.42
N ALA A 131 -14.95 -12.08 -2.16
CA ALA A 131 -15.90 -11.13 -1.59
C ALA A 131 -15.54 -10.73 -0.15
N LYS A 132 -15.13 -11.70 0.69
CA LYS A 132 -14.71 -11.45 2.08
C LYS A 132 -13.42 -10.65 2.16
N GLU A 133 -12.41 -10.99 1.35
CA GLU A 133 -11.14 -10.27 1.31
C GLU A 133 -11.33 -8.85 0.77
N GLY A 134 -12.13 -8.68 -0.29
CA GLY A 134 -12.46 -7.35 -0.82
C GLY A 134 -13.18 -6.47 0.20
N ALA A 135 -14.20 -7.02 0.89
CA ALA A 135 -14.91 -6.30 1.94
C ALA A 135 -14.02 -6.01 3.17
N GLY A 136 -13.18 -6.96 3.57
CA GLY A 136 -12.26 -6.81 4.69
C GLY A 136 -11.19 -5.74 4.46
N LEU A 137 -10.55 -5.76 3.29
CA LEU A 137 -9.57 -4.74 2.91
C LEU A 137 -10.20 -3.34 2.83
N ALA A 138 -11.38 -3.23 2.21
CA ALA A 138 -12.12 -1.96 2.16
C ALA A 138 -12.49 -1.47 3.56
N ALA A 139 -12.96 -2.34 4.46
CA ALA A 139 -13.30 -1.94 5.83
C ALA A 139 -12.08 -1.46 6.63
N VAL A 140 -10.94 -2.13 6.51
CA VAL A 140 -9.69 -1.72 7.16
C VAL A 140 -9.18 -0.39 6.61
N GLU A 141 -9.22 -0.19 5.29
CA GLU A 141 -8.81 1.05 4.66
C GLU A 141 -9.73 2.21 5.03
N ILE A 142 -11.05 2.00 5.01
CA ILE A 142 -12.04 2.98 5.46
C ILE A 142 -11.81 3.35 6.93
N SER A 143 -11.56 2.38 7.81
CA SER A 143 -11.28 2.64 9.23
C SER A 143 -10.00 3.47 9.42
N LYS A 144 -8.95 3.17 8.64
CA LYS A 144 -7.68 3.90 8.68
C LYS A 144 -7.79 5.31 8.13
N LEU A 145 -8.56 5.50 7.05
CA LEU A 145 -8.82 6.84 6.50
C LEU A 145 -9.67 7.66 7.47
N LYS A 146 -10.67 7.04 8.10
CA LYS A 146 -11.51 7.70 9.10
C LYS A 146 -10.70 8.19 10.29
N SER A 147 -9.82 7.36 10.87
CA SER A 147 -8.98 7.79 11.99
C SER A 147 -8.05 8.95 11.61
N LYS A 148 -7.50 8.94 10.39
CA LYS A 148 -6.68 10.06 9.88
C LYS A 148 -7.50 11.34 9.70
N VAL A 149 -8.75 11.23 9.25
CA VAL A 149 -9.65 12.39 9.14
C VAL A 149 -9.92 12.96 10.53
N ASP A 150 -10.25 12.12 11.51
CA ASP A 150 -10.49 12.54 12.89
C ASP A 150 -9.25 13.25 13.51
N ASP A 151 -8.04 12.71 13.27
CA ASP A 151 -6.78 13.34 13.70
C ASP A 151 -6.51 14.68 13.02
N LEU A 152 -6.77 14.77 11.70
CA LEU A 152 -6.63 16.01 10.95
C LEU A 152 -7.65 17.07 11.38
N GLU A 153 -8.88 16.68 11.66
CA GLU A 153 -9.89 17.58 12.21
C GLU A 153 -9.47 18.11 13.59
N LYS A 154 -8.93 17.25 14.46
CA LYS A 154 -8.41 17.65 15.77
C LYS A 154 -7.27 18.66 15.66
N THR A 155 -6.29 18.41 14.80
CA THR A 155 -5.15 19.33 14.59
C THR A 155 -5.57 20.66 13.95
N LEU A 156 -6.58 20.62 13.05
CA LEU A 156 -7.18 21.82 12.48
C LEU A 156 -7.89 22.65 13.55
N HIS A 157 -8.65 22.02 14.45
CA HIS A 157 -9.28 22.72 15.58
C HIS A 157 -8.26 23.34 16.54
N GLN A 158 -7.18 22.61 16.86
CA GLN A 158 -6.09 23.14 17.68
C GLN A 158 -5.39 24.34 17.03
N THR A 159 -5.09 24.25 15.74
CA THR A 159 -4.48 25.37 14.99
C THR A 159 -5.38 26.59 14.98
N LYS A 160 -6.69 26.41 14.75
CA LYS A 160 -7.67 27.52 14.79
C LYS A 160 -7.74 28.18 16.16
N ALA A 161 -7.70 27.40 17.24
CA ALA A 161 -7.69 27.94 18.60
C ALA A 161 -6.43 28.77 18.87
N PHE A 162 -5.25 28.26 18.47
CA PHE A 162 -3.99 28.98 18.61
C PHE A 162 -3.96 30.26 17.77
N GLN A 163 -4.49 30.21 16.55
CA GLN A 163 -4.62 31.39 15.70
C GLN A 163 -5.51 32.45 16.34
N ALA A 164 -6.68 32.07 16.88
CA ALA A 164 -7.59 32.99 17.56
C ALA A 164 -6.98 33.59 18.84
N GLU A 165 -6.09 32.86 19.52
CA GLU A 165 -5.31 33.39 20.64
C GLU A 165 -4.32 34.45 20.18
N THR A 166 -3.55 34.13 19.14
CA THR A 166 -2.55 35.05 18.56
C THR A 166 -3.20 36.34 18.05
N GLU A 167 -4.35 36.24 17.38
CA GLU A 167 -5.12 37.40 16.92
C GLU A 167 -5.59 38.28 18.10
N ARG A 168 -5.95 37.68 19.23
CA ARG A 168 -6.35 38.40 20.44
C ARG A 168 -5.17 39.11 21.10
N GLU A 169 -4.01 38.46 21.17
CA GLU A 169 -2.78 39.07 21.66
C GLU A 169 -2.36 40.26 20.79
N ILE A 170 -2.41 40.11 19.46
CA ILE A 170 -2.11 41.21 18.52
C ILE A 170 -3.05 42.41 18.78
N ALA A 171 -4.36 42.16 18.91
CA ALA A 171 -5.32 43.21 19.22
C ALA A 171 -5.04 43.88 20.58
N SER A 172 -4.65 43.09 21.59
CA SER A 172 -4.24 43.60 22.90
C SER A 172 -3.03 44.54 22.81
N TYR A 173 -1.96 44.12 22.13
CA TYR A 173 -0.77 44.95 21.95
C TYR A 173 -1.04 46.21 21.13
N GLN A 174 -1.91 46.13 20.12
CA GLN A 174 -2.32 47.31 19.36
C GLN A 174 -3.06 48.33 20.23
N ASN A 175 -3.94 47.86 21.13
CA ASN A 175 -4.66 48.73 22.07
C ASN A 175 -3.70 49.38 23.07
N GLU A 176 -2.77 48.62 23.64
CA GLU A 176 -1.75 49.15 24.57
C GLU A 176 -0.86 50.19 23.89
N LEU A 177 -0.42 49.92 22.65
CA LEU A 177 0.35 50.87 21.86
C LEU A 177 -0.43 52.16 21.58
N ALA A 178 -1.73 52.08 21.32
CA ALA A 178 -2.58 53.25 21.15
C ALA A 178 -2.71 54.06 22.44
N ALA A 179 -2.88 53.39 23.59
CA ALA A 179 -2.94 54.03 24.91
C ALA A 179 -1.63 54.76 25.24
N LEU A 180 -0.48 54.11 25.05
CA LEU A 180 0.85 54.71 25.29
C LEU A 180 1.10 55.91 24.38
N ARG A 181 0.64 55.87 23.12
CA ARG A 181 0.73 57.03 22.20
C ARG A 181 -0.10 58.21 22.69
N MET A 182 -1.30 57.94 23.22
CA MET A 182 -2.17 58.97 23.78
C MET A 182 -1.54 59.58 25.04
N GLU A 183 -1.00 58.76 25.95
CA GLU A 183 -0.31 59.20 27.15
C GLU A 183 0.93 60.05 26.81
N LYS A 184 1.76 59.60 25.86
CA LYS A 184 2.90 60.39 25.35
C LYS A 184 2.46 61.77 24.87
N ASN A 185 1.38 61.84 24.08
CA ASN A 185 0.88 63.11 23.57
C ASN A 185 0.36 64.02 24.68
N LEU A 186 -0.31 63.45 25.69
CA LEU A 186 -0.77 64.18 26.87
C LEU A 186 0.42 64.75 27.64
N LEU A 187 1.41 63.92 27.99
CA LEU A 187 2.62 64.34 28.69
C LEU A 187 3.42 65.41 27.92
N LEU A 188 3.49 65.30 26.59
CA LEU A 188 4.10 66.34 25.75
C LEU A 188 3.34 67.66 25.85
N SER A 189 2.01 67.63 25.83
CA SER A 189 1.19 68.84 25.97
C SER A 189 1.34 69.50 27.34
N GLU A 190 1.39 68.71 28.41
CA GLU A 190 1.62 69.18 29.78
C GLU A 190 3.04 69.75 29.93
N SER A 191 4.05 69.08 29.39
CA SER A 191 5.44 69.57 29.39
C SER A 191 5.58 70.90 28.67
N LEU A 192 4.94 71.06 27.51
CA LEU A 192 4.90 72.32 26.77
C LEU A 192 4.18 73.42 27.56
N ALA A 193 3.05 73.11 28.20
CA ALA A 193 2.30 74.05 29.03
C ALA A 193 3.14 74.53 30.23
N LEU A 194 3.80 73.61 30.94
CA LEU A 194 4.72 73.92 32.04
C LEU A 194 5.89 74.78 31.57
N ARG A 195 6.52 74.44 30.45
CA ARG A 195 7.61 75.22 29.86
C ARG A 195 7.17 76.66 29.56
N ASN A 196 6.00 76.83 28.96
CA ASN A 196 5.44 78.15 28.69
C ASN A 196 5.16 78.92 29.98
N GLN A 197 4.63 78.25 31.01
CA GLN A 197 4.38 78.85 32.32
C GLN A 197 5.69 79.33 32.99
N TYR A 198 6.75 78.52 32.96
CA TYR A 198 8.07 78.91 33.46
C TYR A 198 8.63 80.11 32.69
N GLN A 199 8.53 80.10 31.36
CA GLN A 199 9.02 81.19 30.52
C GLN A 199 8.31 82.52 30.79
N ILE A 200 6.99 82.49 31.01
CA ILE A 200 6.21 83.67 31.43
C ILE A 200 6.66 84.14 32.82
N THR A 201 6.84 83.21 33.76
CA THR A 201 7.26 83.54 35.13
C THR A 201 8.66 84.16 35.16
N VAL A 202 9.60 83.63 34.37
CA VAL A 202 10.95 84.19 34.23
C VAL A 202 10.90 85.59 33.66
N ALA A 203 10.16 85.83 32.57
CA ALA A 203 10.02 87.16 31.99
C ALA A 203 9.44 88.19 32.98
N GLU A 204 8.48 87.77 33.81
CA GLU A 204 7.93 88.61 34.87
C GLU A 204 8.95 88.89 35.99
N LYS A 205 9.78 87.92 36.36
CA LYS A 205 10.88 88.13 37.31
C LYS A 205 11.96 89.05 36.75
N ASP A 206 12.31 88.91 35.48
CA ASP A 206 13.23 89.82 34.79
C ASP A 206 12.69 91.26 34.76
N ARG A 207 11.37 91.43 34.55
CA ARG A 207 10.70 92.74 34.67
C ARG A 207 10.84 93.33 36.07
N GLN A 208 10.62 92.52 37.12
CA GLN A 208 10.79 92.95 38.51
C GLN A 208 12.24 93.32 38.83
N ILE A 209 13.22 92.56 38.32
CA ILE A 209 14.66 92.87 38.46
C ILE A 209 14.96 94.22 37.80
N ALA A 210 14.47 94.46 36.59
CA ALA A 210 14.67 95.73 35.88
C ALA A 210 14.04 96.92 36.63
N GLU A 211 12.86 96.75 37.23
CA GLU A 211 12.22 97.76 38.07
C GLU A 211 13.03 98.08 39.32
N LEU A 212 13.54 97.06 40.01
CA LEU A 212 14.40 97.23 41.19
C LEU A 212 15.71 97.94 40.82
N GLN A 213 16.34 97.56 39.70
CA GLN A 213 17.52 98.24 39.18
C GLN A 213 17.25 99.72 38.89
N LYS A 214 16.11 100.05 38.28
CA LYS A 214 15.69 101.44 38.02
C LYS A 214 15.52 102.24 39.31
N VAL A 215 14.85 101.69 40.32
CA VAL A 215 14.69 102.35 41.64
C VAL A 215 16.04 102.58 42.32
N GLN A 216 16.97 101.63 42.23
CA GLN A 216 18.33 101.80 42.74
C GLN A 216 19.05 102.95 42.02
N GLN A 217 18.93 103.04 40.69
CA GLN A 217 19.50 104.12 39.90
C GLN A 217 18.88 105.49 40.26
N ASP A 218 17.56 105.54 40.44
CA ASP A 218 16.82 106.73 40.87
C ASP A 218 17.22 107.15 42.31
N MET A 219 17.53 106.20 43.20
CA MET A 219 18.09 106.47 44.54
C MET A 219 19.51 107.05 44.46
N ILE A 220 20.36 106.54 43.57
CA ILE A 220 21.73 107.08 43.35
C ILE A 220 21.65 108.52 42.80
N VAL A 221 20.74 108.79 41.86
CA VAL A 221 20.52 110.13 41.29
C VAL A 221 19.91 111.10 42.32
N LYS A 222 18.98 110.64 43.17
CA LYS A 222 18.44 111.46 44.28
C LYS A 222 19.48 111.73 45.37
N LYS A 223 20.42 110.80 45.62
CA LYS A 223 21.55 111.01 46.55
C LYS A 223 22.55 112.06 46.05
N SER A 224 22.58 112.37 44.75
CA SER A 224 23.38 113.46 44.19
C SER A 224 22.74 114.87 44.24
N VAL A 225 21.49 115.04 44.72
CA VAL A 225 20.78 116.34 44.70
C VAL A 225 20.35 116.84 46.10
N SER A 226 20.62 116.11 47.19
CA SER A 226 20.31 116.56 48.56
C SER A 226 21.57 116.93 49.37
N ALA A 227 21.80 118.24 49.44
CA ALA A 227 22.50 119.06 50.45
C ALA A 227 23.84 118.58 51.04
N GLY A 228 24.86 119.42 50.83
CA GLY A 228 26.11 119.39 51.58
C GLY A 228 25.91 119.68 53.07
N SER A 229 26.69 118.97 53.88
CA SER A 229 27.19 119.43 55.17
C SER A 229 28.52 118.76 55.45
N ASN A 230 29.45 119.58 55.95
CA ASN A 230 30.89 119.36 56.02
C ASN A 230 31.38 118.43 57.16
N TYR A 231 32.59 117.89 56.92
CA TYR A 231 33.66 117.41 57.82
C TYR A 231 33.61 115.97 58.41
N PRO A 232 34.75 115.31 58.71
CA PRO A 232 35.81 114.91 57.75
C PRO A 232 36.50 113.55 58.09
N VAL A 233 37.59 113.25 57.33
CA VAL A 233 38.71 112.36 57.70
C VAL A 233 38.43 110.85 57.73
N LYS A 234 38.91 110.12 56.72
CA LYS A 234 40.18 109.34 56.81
C LYS A 234 40.50 108.63 55.50
N VAL A 235 41.68 108.93 54.99
CA VAL A 235 42.48 108.04 54.13
C VAL A 235 42.73 106.75 54.89
N LEU A 236 42.35 105.59 54.34
CA LEU A 236 42.95 104.29 54.62
C LEU A 236 42.46 103.24 53.61
N GLU A 237 43.44 102.61 52.93
CA GLU A 237 43.44 101.26 52.36
C GLU A 237 42.47 100.97 51.20
N THR A 238 42.86 100.54 49.98
CA THR A 238 43.96 99.66 49.55
C THR A 238 44.28 98.53 50.51
N ALA A 239 43.26 97.79 50.95
CA ALA A 239 43.37 96.41 51.45
C ALA A 239 41.97 95.79 51.66
N ALA A 240 41.49 95.04 50.67
CA ALA A 240 40.52 93.93 50.78
C ALA A 240 40.32 93.34 49.36
N LEU A 241 41.36 92.83 48.69
CA LEU A 241 41.74 91.42 48.78
C LEU A 241 41.32 90.75 50.08
N ALA A 242 40.18 90.04 50.05
CA ALA A 242 39.98 88.70 50.62
C ALA A 242 38.48 88.42 50.84
N GLY A 243 37.93 87.46 50.09
CA GLY A 243 36.57 86.96 50.22
C GLY A 243 35.75 87.25 48.96
N SER A 244 35.56 86.32 48.04
CA SER A 244 35.25 84.92 48.29
C SER A 244 36.13 83.97 47.48
N ALA A 245 36.47 82.84 48.09
CA ALA A 245 36.99 81.68 47.39
C ALA A 245 36.05 81.21 46.26
N ASP A 246 34.80 81.69 46.23
CA ASP A 246 33.73 81.27 45.32
C ASP A 246 34.02 81.49 43.84
N VAL A 247 34.58 82.63 43.39
CA VAL A 247 34.81 82.82 41.94
C VAL A 247 35.92 81.91 41.40
N SER A 248 36.91 81.59 42.24
CA SER A 248 37.95 80.61 41.93
C SER A 248 37.46 79.17 42.08
N GLU A 249 36.47 78.91 42.94
CA GLU A 249 35.82 77.60 43.07
C GLU A 249 34.81 77.36 41.95
N GLU A 250 34.02 78.35 41.54
CA GLU A 250 33.09 78.28 40.40
C GLU A 250 33.84 78.05 39.08
N THR A 251 34.98 78.74 38.86
CA THR A 251 35.82 78.44 37.70
C THR A 251 36.45 77.04 37.77
N ARG A 252 36.78 76.54 38.96
CA ARG A 252 37.21 75.14 39.14
C ARG A 252 36.09 74.13 38.87
N CYS A 253 34.88 74.40 39.36
CA CYS A 253 33.70 73.56 39.18
C CYS A 253 33.31 73.50 37.71
N VAL A 254 33.28 74.63 37.00
CA VAL A 254 33.01 74.67 35.55
C VAL A 254 34.08 73.93 34.74
N VAL A 255 35.35 74.00 35.14
CA VAL A 255 36.42 73.22 34.49
C VAL A 255 36.29 71.73 34.78
N ALA A 256 35.86 71.35 35.98
CA ALA A 256 35.59 69.95 36.34
C ALA A 256 34.38 69.40 35.57
N GLU A 257 33.29 70.16 35.46
CA GLU A 257 32.11 69.81 34.66
C GLU A 257 32.45 69.69 33.18
N LYS A 258 33.25 70.60 32.62
CA LYS A 258 33.75 70.48 31.25
C LYS A 258 34.52 69.17 31.04
N ASN A 259 35.41 68.81 31.97
CA ASN A 259 36.18 67.58 31.88
C ASN A 259 35.30 66.34 32.02
N GLN A 260 34.28 66.38 32.88
CA GLN A 260 33.30 65.32 33.06
C GLN A 260 32.43 65.14 31.79
N LEU A 261 31.91 66.23 31.22
CA LEU A 261 31.17 66.22 29.96
C LEU A 261 32.03 65.72 28.80
N GLN A 262 33.33 66.08 28.78
CA GLN A 262 34.26 65.60 27.76
C GLN A 262 34.53 64.09 27.88
N GLN A 263 34.61 63.55 29.11
CA GLN A 263 34.70 62.11 29.35
C GLN A 263 33.40 61.38 28.99
N GLU A 264 32.23 61.95 29.30
CA GLU A 264 30.93 61.37 28.92
C GLU A 264 30.72 61.37 27.41
N LEU A 265 31.12 62.43 26.72
CA LEU A 265 31.10 62.47 25.25
C LEU A 265 32.00 61.37 24.66
N GLN A 266 33.19 61.18 25.22
CA GLN A 266 34.12 60.15 24.75
C GLN A 266 33.58 58.73 25.00
N ARG A 267 32.91 58.51 26.15
CA ARG A 267 32.21 57.26 26.45
C ARG A 267 31.05 57.03 25.48
N CYS A 268 30.23 58.05 25.23
CA CYS A 268 29.09 57.98 24.31
C CYS A 268 29.54 57.63 22.88
N LEU A 269 30.64 58.23 22.40
CA LEU A 269 31.22 57.90 21.10
C LEU A 269 31.72 56.45 21.02
N GLN A 270 32.33 55.93 22.10
CA GLN A 270 32.77 54.53 22.16
C GLN A 270 31.57 53.56 22.15
N GLU A 271 30.53 53.86 22.93
CA GLU A 271 29.30 53.06 22.95
C GLU A 271 28.60 53.07 21.59
N MET A 272 28.54 54.21 20.91
CA MET A 272 28.00 54.30 19.55
C MET A 272 28.81 53.45 18.57
N HIS A 273 30.14 53.50 18.63
CA HIS A 273 30.98 52.68 17.75
C HIS A 273 30.79 51.17 18.02
N GLN A 274 30.65 50.78 19.28
CA GLN A 274 30.40 49.39 19.65
C GLN A 274 29.01 48.91 19.20
N LYS A 275 27.98 49.77 19.30
CA LYS A 275 26.63 49.49 18.78
C LYS A 275 26.62 49.37 17.26
N GLU A 276 27.38 50.21 16.56
CA GLU A 276 27.52 50.14 15.10
C GLU A 276 28.15 48.81 14.65
N LEU A 277 29.23 48.38 15.31
CA LEU A 277 29.84 47.07 15.07
C LEU A 277 28.87 45.91 15.34
N HIS A 278 28.10 45.99 16.42
CA HIS A 278 27.10 44.98 16.74
C HIS A 278 25.99 44.93 15.69
N SER A 279 25.51 46.10 15.24
CA SER A 279 24.51 46.21 14.18
C SER A 279 25.00 45.58 12.88
N GLN A 280 26.25 45.86 12.47
CA GLN A 280 26.86 45.24 11.29
C GLN A 280 26.97 43.72 11.42
N GLN A 281 27.32 43.21 12.61
CA GLN A 281 27.38 41.78 12.86
C GLN A 281 26.01 41.12 12.75
N VAL A 282 24.97 41.73 13.33
CA VAL A 282 23.59 41.22 13.22
C VAL A 282 23.09 41.24 11.78
N HIS A 283 23.38 42.33 11.04
CA HIS A 283 23.04 42.41 9.62
C HIS A 283 23.75 41.35 8.78
N SER A 284 25.02 41.05 9.06
CA SER A 284 25.76 39.99 8.35
C SER A 284 25.16 38.60 8.60
N LYS A 285 24.80 38.28 9.85
CA LYS A 285 24.15 37.01 10.20
C LYS A 285 22.77 36.87 9.57
N SER A 286 21.97 37.94 9.59
CA SER A 286 20.66 37.96 8.93
C SER A 286 20.78 37.78 7.42
N ALA A 287 21.82 38.33 6.79
CA ALA A 287 22.08 38.13 5.37
C ALA A 287 22.48 36.67 5.06
N GLU A 288 23.29 36.03 5.90
CA GLU A 288 23.64 34.60 5.78
C GLU A 288 22.42 33.70 5.95
N GLU A 289 21.60 33.92 6.97
CA GLU A 289 20.35 33.17 7.19
C GLU A 289 19.38 33.34 6.02
N ASN A 290 19.22 34.56 5.50
CA ASN A 290 18.40 34.81 4.31
C ASN A 290 18.95 34.09 3.07
N ALA A 291 20.28 34.00 2.90
CA ALA A 291 20.89 33.27 1.81
C ALA A 291 20.63 31.75 1.93
N VAL A 292 20.73 31.20 3.15
CA VAL A 292 20.43 29.78 3.42
C VAL A 292 18.96 29.46 3.17
N LEU A 293 18.04 30.29 3.68
CA LEU A 293 16.60 30.11 3.45
C LEU A 293 16.25 30.24 1.97
N SER A 294 16.87 31.19 1.26
CA SER A 294 16.70 31.32 -0.19
C SER A 294 17.20 30.07 -0.94
N ALA A 295 18.33 29.51 -0.53
CA ALA A 295 18.86 28.27 -1.11
C ALA A 295 17.93 27.07 -0.85
N GLN A 296 17.41 26.94 0.37
CA GLN A 296 16.44 25.90 0.72
C GLN A 296 15.14 26.04 -0.10
N LEU A 297 14.61 27.26 -0.23
CA LEU A 297 13.41 27.50 -1.04
C LEU A 297 13.63 27.15 -2.51
N LYS A 298 14.80 27.46 -3.07
CA LYS A 298 15.18 27.07 -4.44
C LYS A 298 15.25 25.54 -4.58
N ALA A 299 15.85 24.85 -3.61
CA ALA A 299 15.93 23.38 -3.62
C ALA A 299 14.53 22.75 -3.56
N LEU A 300 13.65 23.22 -2.66
CA LEU A 300 12.26 22.74 -2.57
C LEU A 300 11.48 23.00 -3.86
N SER A 301 11.65 24.19 -4.45
CA SER A 301 11.02 24.55 -5.72
C SER A 301 11.50 23.67 -6.88
N GLN A 302 12.77 23.26 -6.87
CA GLN A 302 13.32 22.35 -7.86
C GLN A 302 12.75 20.93 -7.68
N THR A 303 12.75 20.41 -6.45
CA THR A 303 12.15 19.09 -6.14
C THR A 303 10.68 19.03 -6.53
N LEU A 304 9.92 20.11 -6.30
CA LEU A 304 8.52 20.19 -6.73
C LEU A 304 8.38 20.09 -8.25
N ARG A 305 9.22 20.80 -9.02
CA ARG A 305 9.25 20.71 -10.49
C ARG A 305 9.62 19.32 -10.98
N GLU A 306 10.62 18.68 -10.37
CA GLU A 306 11.00 17.30 -10.69
C GLU A 306 9.86 16.32 -10.41
N ASN A 307 9.14 16.52 -9.30
CA ASN A 307 8.00 15.71 -8.94
C ASN A 307 6.84 15.87 -9.95
N GLN A 308 6.54 17.10 -10.36
CA GLN A 308 5.57 17.38 -11.43
C GLN A 308 5.93 16.70 -12.76
N LEU A 309 7.22 16.68 -13.12
CA LEU A 309 7.70 15.97 -14.32
C LEU A 309 7.50 14.45 -14.19
N ARG A 310 7.78 13.86 -13.02
CA ARG A 310 7.54 12.43 -12.77
C ARG A 310 6.07 12.06 -12.85
N TYR A 311 5.18 12.88 -12.30
CA TYR A 311 3.74 12.67 -12.44
C TYR A 311 3.28 12.71 -13.89
N THR A 312 3.79 13.67 -14.66
CA THR A 312 3.49 13.77 -16.10
C THR A 312 3.98 12.53 -16.87
N ASP A 313 5.19 12.05 -16.59
CA ASP A 313 5.72 10.82 -17.23
C ASP A 313 4.87 9.60 -16.86
N LEU A 314 4.50 9.47 -15.58
CA LEU A 314 3.65 8.37 -15.11
C LEU A 314 2.27 8.39 -15.77
N GLN A 315 1.65 9.57 -15.89
CA GLN A 315 0.37 9.72 -16.57
C GLN A 315 0.47 9.31 -18.05
N ASN A 316 1.55 9.68 -18.72
CA ASN A 316 1.80 9.29 -20.12
C ASN A 316 2.00 7.77 -20.27
N ARG A 317 2.66 7.11 -19.31
CA ARG A 317 2.80 5.64 -19.29
C ARG A 317 1.45 4.95 -19.12
N TYR A 318 0.62 5.42 -18.20
CA TYR A 318 -0.73 4.88 -18.02
C TYR A 318 -1.56 5.02 -19.30
N LEU A 319 -1.53 6.19 -19.94
CA LEU A 319 -2.24 6.39 -21.21
C LEU A 319 -1.74 5.46 -22.33
N ARG A 320 -0.43 5.17 -22.37
CA ARG A 320 0.14 4.21 -23.32
C ARG A 320 -0.33 2.78 -23.04
N LEU A 321 -0.24 2.34 -21.79
CA LEU A 321 -0.72 1.02 -21.34
C LEU A 321 -2.21 0.83 -21.61
N GLU A 322 -3.02 1.86 -21.39
CA GLU A 322 -4.45 1.83 -21.68
C GLU A 322 -4.73 1.66 -23.18
N ARG A 323 -3.98 2.36 -24.03
CA ARG A 323 -4.07 2.17 -25.49
C ARG A 323 -3.64 0.76 -25.89
N GLU A 324 -2.53 0.26 -25.36
CA GLU A 324 -2.05 -1.11 -25.63
C GLU A 324 -3.10 -2.16 -25.22
N TYR A 325 -3.71 -2.00 -24.04
CA TYR A 325 -4.78 -2.87 -23.56
C TYR A 325 -6.02 -2.84 -24.46
N GLN A 326 -6.46 -1.64 -24.88
CA GLN A 326 -7.57 -1.49 -25.84
C GLN A 326 -7.24 -2.11 -27.19
N THR A 327 -6.00 -1.96 -27.67
CA THR A 327 -5.53 -2.56 -28.93
C THR A 327 -5.52 -4.09 -28.81
N MET A 328 -5.05 -4.63 -27.70
CA MET A 328 -5.00 -6.08 -27.44
C MET A 328 -6.40 -6.70 -27.35
N GLN A 329 -7.37 -5.99 -26.74
CA GLN A 329 -8.78 -6.41 -26.80
C GLN A 329 -9.31 -6.43 -28.24
N VAL A 330 -9.12 -5.36 -29.02
CA VAL A 330 -9.61 -5.29 -30.41
C VAL A 330 -8.97 -6.37 -31.29
N THR A 331 -7.69 -6.68 -31.08
CA THR A 331 -6.97 -7.71 -31.83
C THR A 331 -7.48 -9.12 -31.48
N SER A 332 -7.87 -9.36 -30.23
CA SER A 332 -8.47 -10.64 -29.79
C SER A 332 -9.84 -10.93 -30.43
N PHE A 333 -10.60 -9.88 -30.78
CA PHE A 333 -11.88 -10.02 -31.49
C PHE A 333 -11.72 -10.21 -33.01
N GLN A 334 -10.64 -9.72 -33.61
CA GLN A 334 -10.36 -9.93 -35.04
C GLN A 334 -9.67 -11.25 -35.35
N GLY A 335 -8.86 -11.79 -34.41
CA GLY A 335 -8.24 -13.11 -34.55
C GLY A 335 -9.24 -14.28 -34.59
N ALA A 336 -10.40 -14.14 -33.97
CA ALA A 336 -11.43 -15.18 -33.96
C ALA A 336 -12.28 -15.25 -35.25
N VAL A 337 -12.29 -14.18 -36.07
CA VAL A 337 -13.14 -14.12 -37.28
C VAL A 337 -12.41 -14.62 -38.54
N GLN A 338 -11.07 -14.72 -38.50
CA GLN A 338 -10.29 -15.11 -39.68
C GLN A 338 -9.92 -16.61 -39.74
N GLU A 339 -10.27 -17.40 -38.72
CA GLU A 339 -10.02 -18.85 -38.69
C GLU A 339 -11.22 -19.70 -39.18
N GLU A 340 -12.36 -19.08 -39.46
CA GLU A 340 -13.61 -19.76 -39.87
C GLU A 340 -13.91 -19.67 -41.38
N THR A 341 -12.94 -19.25 -42.19
CA THR A 341 -13.06 -19.26 -43.68
C THR A 341 -11.93 -20.05 -44.34
N ARG A 342 -11.72 -21.30 -43.90
CA ARG A 342 -11.01 -22.29 -44.75
C ARG A 342 -12.02 -22.95 -45.67
N ALA A 343 -12.15 -22.38 -46.86
CA ALA A 343 -12.84 -22.98 -47.98
C ALA A 343 -12.26 -24.38 -48.28
N GLU A 344 -13.15 -25.38 -48.39
CA GLU A 344 -12.85 -26.68 -48.98
C GLU A 344 -12.25 -26.49 -50.38
N VAL A 345 -11.03 -27.00 -50.58
CA VAL A 345 -10.41 -27.10 -51.91
C VAL A 345 -10.37 -28.57 -52.32
N PRO A 346 -10.83 -28.94 -53.54
CA PRO A 346 -10.81 -30.31 -54.04
C PRO A 346 -9.40 -30.92 -54.13
N PRO A 347 -9.28 -32.26 -54.06
CA PRO A 347 -7.98 -32.93 -54.02
C PRO A 347 -7.30 -32.83 -55.40
N GLY A 348 -6.21 -32.07 -55.50
CA GLY A 348 -5.42 -32.04 -56.73
C GLY A 348 -4.52 -30.83 -57.03
N ALA A 349 -4.23 -29.93 -56.08
CA ALA A 349 -3.33 -28.78 -56.32
C ALA A 349 -1.99 -28.90 -55.52
N PRO A 350 -0.87 -28.37 -56.04
CA PRO A 350 0.46 -28.62 -55.49
C PRO A 350 0.69 -27.86 -54.19
N GLN A 351 1.16 -28.58 -53.17
CA GLN A 351 1.33 -28.10 -51.81
C GLN A 351 2.66 -27.33 -51.68
N GLU A 352 2.60 -26.00 -51.55
CA GLU A 352 3.79 -25.15 -51.36
C GLU A 352 4.22 -25.13 -49.89
N ARG A 353 5.47 -25.57 -49.62
CA ARG A 353 6.42 -25.25 -48.54
C ARG A 353 5.93 -24.64 -47.19
N SER A 354 4.76 -25.01 -46.68
CA SER A 354 4.29 -24.52 -45.37
C SER A 354 5.01 -25.16 -44.18
N ALA A 355 5.61 -26.35 -44.36
CA ALA A 355 6.29 -27.06 -43.26
C ALA A 355 7.54 -26.34 -42.75
N VAL A 356 8.34 -25.74 -43.64
CA VAL A 356 9.60 -25.06 -43.25
C VAL A 356 9.33 -23.74 -42.54
N ILE A 357 8.28 -23.01 -42.94
CA ILE A 357 7.90 -21.73 -42.30
C ILE A 357 7.32 -21.99 -40.90
N VAL A 358 6.47 -23.02 -40.76
CA VAL A 358 5.92 -23.42 -39.45
C VAL A 358 7.00 -23.93 -38.49
N GLU A 359 8.04 -24.60 -38.99
CA GLU A 359 9.17 -25.05 -38.15
C GLU A 359 10.02 -23.88 -37.62
N ILE A 360 10.25 -22.85 -38.44
CA ILE A 360 10.98 -21.63 -38.03
C ILE A 360 10.15 -20.86 -36.98
N ASP A 361 8.87 -20.64 -37.25
CA ASP A 361 7.96 -19.93 -36.34
C ASP A 361 7.80 -20.68 -35.00
N ASN A 362 7.83 -22.01 -35.01
CA ASN A 362 7.76 -22.83 -33.79
C ASN A 362 9.07 -22.77 -32.98
N MET A 363 10.23 -22.71 -33.65
CA MET A 363 11.51 -22.54 -32.96
C MET A 363 11.62 -21.17 -32.27
N GLU A 364 11.21 -20.10 -32.96
CA GLU A 364 11.17 -18.74 -32.40
C GLU A 364 10.17 -18.65 -31.23
N LEU A 365 8.99 -19.27 -31.36
CA LEU A 365 7.99 -19.34 -30.29
C LEU A 365 8.53 -20.06 -29.04
N ASN A 366 9.28 -21.15 -29.23
CA ASN A 366 9.89 -21.87 -28.11
C ASN A 366 11.01 -21.08 -27.45
N GLU A 367 11.80 -20.30 -28.22
CA GLU A 367 12.81 -19.41 -27.66
C GLU A 367 12.18 -18.23 -26.90
N LEU A 368 11.08 -17.67 -27.40
CA LEU A 368 10.31 -16.65 -26.68
C LEU A 368 9.70 -17.19 -25.39
N ARG A 369 9.14 -18.40 -25.39
CA ARG A 369 8.65 -19.07 -24.17
C ARG A 369 9.76 -19.30 -23.15
N LYS A 370 10.95 -19.70 -23.62
CA LYS A 370 12.12 -19.86 -22.75
C LYS A 370 12.55 -18.53 -22.14
N ARG A 371 12.65 -17.46 -22.94
CA ARG A 371 12.97 -16.12 -22.45
C ARG A 371 11.91 -15.60 -21.47
N LEU A 372 10.64 -15.87 -21.72
CA LEU A 372 9.55 -15.51 -20.80
C LEU A 372 9.72 -16.22 -19.45
N ALA A 373 9.94 -17.53 -19.45
CA ALA A 373 10.19 -18.30 -18.23
C ALA A 373 11.43 -17.82 -17.46
N GLU A 374 12.51 -17.47 -18.17
CA GLU A 374 13.72 -16.88 -17.57
C GLU A 374 13.42 -15.50 -16.95
N THR A 375 12.61 -14.67 -17.59
CA THR A 375 12.21 -13.36 -17.05
C THR A 375 11.26 -13.48 -15.86
N GLU A 376 10.35 -14.45 -15.86
CA GLU A 376 9.46 -14.75 -14.73
C GLU A 376 10.28 -15.20 -13.52
N GLN A 377 11.24 -16.11 -13.72
CA GLN A 377 12.15 -16.55 -12.65
C GLN A 377 12.99 -15.38 -12.10
N GLN A 378 13.45 -14.46 -12.96
CA GLN A 378 14.15 -13.26 -12.51
C GLN A 378 13.23 -12.33 -11.72
N HIS A 379 11.97 -12.18 -12.12
CA HIS A 379 10.98 -11.39 -11.40
C HIS A 379 10.73 -11.97 -10.00
N ASP A 380 10.54 -13.28 -9.89
CA ASP A 380 10.36 -13.97 -8.61
C ASP A 380 11.58 -13.80 -7.70
N SER A 381 12.79 -13.91 -8.26
CA SER A 381 14.04 -13.66 -7.52
C SER A 381 14.14 -12.23 -7.01
N VAL A 382 13.77 -11.23 -7.83
CA VAL A 382 13.80 -9.81 -7.43
C VAL A 382 12.73 -9.56 -6.36
N GLN A 383 11.56 -10.14 -6.50
CA GLN A 383 10.47 -10.02 -5.54
C GLN A 383 10.85 -10.63 -4.18
N GLN A 384 11.54 -11.76 -4.17
CA GLN A 384 12.10 -12.35 -2.96
C GLN A 384 13.16 -11.44 -2.31
N ALA A 385 14.05 -10.84 -3.10
CA ALA A 385 15.06 -9.90 -2.59
C ALA A 385 14.43 -8.63 -2.00
N LEU A 386 13.38 -8.10 -2.64
CA LEU A 386 12.62 -6.96 -2.13
C LEU A 386 11.90 -7.29 -0.81
N ALA A 387 11.34 -8.50 -0.68
CA ALA A 387 10.74 -8.95 0.57
C ALA A 387 11.78 -8.99 1.70
N GLN A 388 12.97 -9.55 1.44
CA GLN A 388 14.07 -9.59 2.41
C GLN A 388 14.56 -8.20 2.82
N LEU A 389 14.70 -7.26 1.86
CA LEU A 389 15.07 -5.88 2.16
C LEU A 389 14.00 -5.14 2.98
N THR A 390 12.73 -5.40 2.69
CA THR A 390 11.61 -4.80 3.43
C THR A 390 11.59 -5.30 4.88
N GLU A 391 11.83 -6.59 5.09
CA GLU A 391 11.96 -7.18 6.43
C GLU A 391 13.18 -6.61 7.18
N ALA A 392 14.34 -6.51 6.52
CA ALA A 392 15.53 -5.92 7.11
C ALA A 392 15.33 -4.44 7.48
N LEU A 393 14.62 -3.67 6.66
CA LEU A 393 14.27 -2.28 6.96
C LEU A 393 13.32 -2.18 8.15
N ALA A 394 12.33 -3.07 8.25
CA ALA A 394 11.41 -3.12 9.39
C ALA A 394 12.14 -3.50 10.69
N GLU A 395 13.09 -4.43 10.62
CA GLU A 395 13.96 -4.81 11.72
C GLU A 395 14.82 -3.62 12.18
N GLU A 396 15.40 -2.86 11.25
CA GLU A 396 16.22 -1.69 11.57
C GLU A 396 15.40 -0.54 12.16
N LYS A 397 14.16 -0.35 11.69
CA LYS A 397 13.21 0.59 12.32
C LYS A 397 12.89 0.19 13.76
N ARG A 398 12.59 -1.09 14.02
CA ARG A 398 12.36 -1.59 15.38
C ARG A 398 13.58 -1.39 16.29
N ARG A 399 14.79 -1.60 15.78
CA ARG A 399 16.02 -1.32 16.54
C ARG A 399 16.18 0.16 16.86
N ARG A 400 15.87 1.04 15.89
CA ARG A 400 15.94 2.48 16.07
C ARG A 400 14.91 2.97 17.10
N GLU A 401 13.67 2.53 16.99
CA GLU A 401 12.60 2.84 17.95
C GLU A 401 12.99 2.41 19.36
N ALA A 402 13.50 1.18 19.53
CA ALA A 402 13.98 0.71 20.84
C ALA A 402 15.15 1.55 21.40
N ALA A 403 16.02 2.07 20.52
CA ALA A 403 17.12 2.94 20.93
C ALA A 403 16.61 4.35 21.31
N GLU A 404 15.62 4.87 20.58
CA GLU A 404 14.97 6.17 20.87
C GLU A 404 14.18 6.10 22.19
N GLU A 405 13.49 5.01 22.48
CA GLU A 405 12.82 4.78 23.77
C GLU A 405 13.84 4.71 24.93
N ALA A 406 14.96 4.00 24.75
CA ALA A 406 16.01 3.92 25.77
C ALA A 406 16.67 5.28 26.03
N LEU A 407 16.86 6.10 24.98
CA LEU A 407 17.36 7.46 25.10
C LEU A 407 16.33 8.37 25.79
N GLY A 408 15.05 8.27 25.42
CA GLY A 408 13.96 9.02 26.05
C GLY A 408 13.83 8.73 27.54
N LEU A 409 13.94 7.45 27.94
CA LEU A 409 13.97 7.05 29.36
C LEU A 409 15.18 7.63 30.10
N SER A 410 16.35 7.70 29.45
CA SER A 410 17.55 8.31 30.03
C SER A 410 17.43 9.82 30.13
N GLU A 411 16.79 10.47 29.16
CA GLU A 411 16.53 11.91 29.15
C GLU A 411 15.50 12.28 30.21
N GLU A 412 14.45 11.47 30.42
CA GLU A 412 13.49 11.64 31.52
C GLU A 412 14.17 11.47 32.89
N GLN A 413 15.09 10.51 33.03
CA GLN A 413 15.89 10.37 34.25
C GLN A 413 16.79 11.60 34.47
N SER A 414 17.46 12.09 33.42
CA SER A 414 18.27 13.32 33.49
C SER A 414 17.43 14.54 33.85
N ASN A 415 16.27 14.71 33.23
CA ASN A 415 15.32 15.78 33.51
C ASN A 415 14.74 15.67 34.92
N ARG A 416 14.54 14.46 35.47
CA ARG A 416 14.17 14.27 36.88
C ARG A 416 15.29 14.63 37.85
N PHE A 417 16.55 14.36 37.49
CA PHE A 417 17.71 14.80 38.26
C PHE A 417 17.94 16.32 38.18
N GLU A 418 17.72 16.95 37.02
CA GLU A 418 17.82 18.40 36.83
C GLU A 418 16.64 19.16 37.46
N ALA A 419 15.41 18.66 37.32
CA ALA A 419 14.23 19.21 37.99
C ALA A 419 14.26 19.01 39.52
N GLY A 420 15.00 18.00 40.01
CA GLY A 420 15.27 17.78 41.43
C GLY A 420 16.31 18.74 42.03
N SER A 421 17.08 19.45 41.21
CA SER A 421 18.16 20.35 41.65
C SER A 421 17.68 21.76 42.03
N TYR A 422 16.46 22.16 41.64
CA TYR A 422 15.95 23.54 41.83
C TYR A 422 14.73 23.67 42.73
N ARG A 423 14.33 22.62 43.47
CA ARG A 423 13.21 22.74 44.43
C ARG A 423 13.68 22.47 45.86
N SER A 424 13.98 23.56 46.55
CA SER A 424 14.11 23.59 48.00
C SER A 424 12.78 23.20 48.69
N VAL A 425 12.92 22.26 49.64
CA VAL A 425 12.19 22.02 50.91
C VAL A 425 10.92 22.87 51.16
N PRO A 426 9.78 22.23 51.54
CA PRO A 426 9.32 22.32 52.94
C PRO A 426 8.59 21.08 53.54
N SER A 427 8.90 20.86 54.82
CA SER A 427 8.09 20.37 55.95
C SER A 427 7.12 19.17 55.84
N ASP A 428 7.40 18.20 56.73
CA ASP A 428 6.51 17.64 57.77
C ASP A 428 5.51 16.49 57.49
N TYR A 429 5.81 15.37 58.17
CA TYR A 429 4.98 14.24 58.62
C TYR A 429 4.28 13.32 57.57
N ALA A 430 4.78 12.07 57.44
CA ALA A 430 4.08 10.84 57.91
C ALA A 430 4.62 9.52 57.27
N VAL A 431 5.04 8.59 58.16
CA VAL A 431 4.90 7.10 58.08
C VAL A 431 5.91 6.33 57.20
N GLN A 432 6.98 5.74 57.80
CA GLN A 432 7.13 4.31 58.23
C GLN A 432 7.59 3.40 57.06
N MET A 433 8.70 2.64 57.08
CA MET A 433 9.16 1.66 58.06
C MET A 433 10.62 1.23 57.79
N GLU A 434 11.38 1.01 58.88
CA GLU A 434 12.47 0.03 59.17
C GLU A 434 13.40 -0.48 58.04
N ALA A 435 14.73 -0.60 58.23
CA ALA A 435 15.38 -1.11 59.43
C ALA A 435 16.71 -0.40 59.78
N GLU A 436 16.82 -0.16 61.08
CA GLU A 436 18.05 0.03 61.85
C GLU A 436 18.91 -1.23 61.80
N GLU A 437 20.19 -1.04 61.51
CA GLU A 437 21.37 -1.63 62.16
C GLU A 437 22.52 -1.36 61.19
N GLU A 438 23.53 -0.60 61.62
CA GLU A 438 24.87 -0.38 61.00
C GLU A 438 25.29 1.09 60.81
N ARG A 439 24.49 2.10 61.18
CA ARG A 439 24.94 3.51 61.16
C ARG A 439 25.06 4.18 62.53
N GLU A 440 25.54 3.41 63.51
CA GLU A 440 26.13 3.97 64.72
C GLU A 440 27.62 3.59 64.81
N ALA A 441 28.47 4.35 64.12
CA ALA A 441 29.84 4.57 64.55
C ALA A 441 30.43 5.79 63.84
N LEU A 442 30.90 6.74 64.64
CA LEU A 442 31.74 7.90 64.30
C LEU A 442 31.00 9.15 63.81
N ILE A 443 30.27 9.72 64.77
CA ILE A 443 30.17 11.17 64.96
C ILE A 443 31.60 11.76 64.97
N ILE A 444 31.92 12.63 64.01
CA ILE A 444 32.96 13.65 64.19
C ILE A 444 32.38 15.01 63.83
N ASN A 445 32.41 15.89 64.82
CA ASN A 445 31.89 17.25 64.86
C ASN A 445 32.74 18.19 63.96
N PRO A 446 32.15 19.03 63.08
CA PRO A 446 32.91 19.85 62.14
C PRO A 446 33.23 21.21 62.75
N SER A 447 34.23 21.26 63.62
CA SER A 447 34.82 22.53 64.03
C SER A 447 36.31 22.34 64.31
N GLU A 448 37.11 22.22 63.25
CA GLU A 448 38.55 22.56 63.29
C GLU A 448 39.16 22.61 61.88
N HIS A 449 39.80 23.73 61.56
CA HIS A 449 40.55 23.98 60.33
C HIS A 449 41.96 23.41 60.44
N ILE A 450 42.44 22.58 59.51
CA ILE A 450 43.88 22.42 59.25
C ILE A 450 44.16 22.23 57.73
N VAL A 451 45.06 23.07 57.23
CA VAL A 451 45.67 23.08 55.89
C VAL A 451 46.65 21.90 55.73
N VAL A 452 46.91 21.47 54.47
CA VAL A 452 48.18 20.93 53.92
C VAL A 452 48.05 19.59 53.14
N ARG A 453 48.11 19.71 51.79
CA ARG A 453 49.01 19.02 50.83
C ARG A 453 49.19 17.47 50.89
N LYS A 454 48.82 16.75 49.81
CA LYS A 454 49.74 16.08 48.85
C LYS A 454 49.04 15.20 47.80
N MET A 455 49.61 15.21 46.59
CA MET A 455 49.43 14.23 45.51
C MET A 455 50.11 12.88 45.81
N LYS A 456 49.41 11.76 45.61
CA LYS A 456 49.85 10.37 45.32
C LYS A 456 48.63 9.44 45.47
N GLY A 457 48.26 8.49 44.63
CA GLY A 457 48.79 7.96 43.38
C GLY A 457 47.98 6.71 42.99
N GLY A 458 47.56 6.64 41.73
CA GLY A 458 47.77 5.50 40.82
C GLY A 458 47.18 4.10 41.05
N ALA A 459 46.52 3.74 42.16
CA ALA A 459 46.14 2.33 42.39
C ALA A 459 44.63 2.00 42.32
N LEU A 460 43.74 2.99 42.39
CA LEU A 460 42.29 2.76 42.45
C LEU A 460 41.58 2.91 41.08
N SER A 461 42.20 3.57 40.11
CA SER A 461 41.66 3.68 38.75
C SER A 461 41.80 2.39 37.95
N PHE A 462 42.81 1.56 38.23
CA PHE A 462 42.99 0.29 37.50
C PHE A 462 41.95 -0.78 37.90
N ARG A 463 41.50 -0.79 39.17
CA ARG A 463 40.41 -1.69 39.62
C ARG A 463 39.03 -1.26 39.14
N ARG A 464 38.79 0.05 38.91
CA ARG A 464 37.56 0.54 38.27
C ARG A 464 37.57 0.33 36.75
N TRP A 465 38.74 0.43 36.10
CA TRP A 465 38.88 0.24 34.66
C TRP A 465 38.66 -1.22 34.21
N LEU A 466 39.11 -2.20 35.02
CA LEU A 466 38.89 -3.63 34.72
C LEU A 466 37.46 -4.12 35.00
N ARG A 467 36.70 -3.46 35.88
CA ARG A 467 35.33 -3.89 36.23
C ARG A 467 34.29 -3.48 35.18
N GLY A 468 34.58 -2.46 34.35
CA GLY A 468 33.67 -1.95 33.31
C GLY A 468 33.65 -2.73 31.99
N ARG A 469 34.59 -3.67 31.77
CA ARG A 469 34.65 -4.50 30.54
C ARG A 469 34.10 -5.91 30.69
N SER A 470 33.73 -6.32 31.91
CA SER A 470 33.14 -7.64 32.20
C SER A 470 31.78 -7.88 31.53
N LEU A 471 31.15 -6.85 30.96
CA LEU A 471 29.81 -6.96 30.33
C LEU A 471 29.84 -7.15 28.81
N TYR A 472 31.01 -7.02 28.15
CA TYR A 472 31.13 -7.29 26.71
C TYR A 472 31.50 -8.75 26.38
N CYS A 473 32.05 -9.50 27.35
CA CYS A 473 32.42 -10.91 27.14
C CYS A 473 31.25 -11.89 27.33
N SER A 474 30.16 -11.48 28.00
CA SER A 474 29.00 -12.35 28.23
C SER A 474 28.08 -12.49 27.01
N LYS A 475 28.07 -11.53 26.08
CA LYS A 475 27.25 -11.60 24.84
C LYS A 475 27.94 -12.29 23.66
N LEU A 476 29.27 -12.38 23.62
CA LEU A 476 30.00 -13.05 22.54
C LEU A 476 30.20 -14.56 22.78
N LEU A 477 30.08 -15.02 24.03
CA LEU A 477 30.17 -16.44 24.39
C LEU A 477 28.89 -17.25 24.11
N THR A 478 27.78 -16.60 23.76
CA THR A 478 26.50 -17.26 23.45
C THR A 478 26.29 -17.53 21.95
N SER A 479 27.20 -17.08 21.08
CA SER A 479 27.15 -17.28 19.63
C SER A 479 27.80 -18.60 19.15
N ARG A 480 27.40 -19.05 17.95
CA ARG A 480 27.73 -20.31 17.25
C ARG A 480 29.21 -20.72 17.40
N ALA A 481 29.47 -22.01 17.65
CA ALA A 481 30.75 -22.56 18.16
C ALA A 481 32.03 -22.08 17.45
N LYS A 482 32.01 -21.78 16.14
CA LYS A 482 33.18 -21.30 15.38
C LYS A 482 33.63 -19.88 15.75
N SER A 483 32.71 -19.01 16.16
CA SER A 483 33.01 -17.63 16.59
C SER A 483 33.77 -17.59 17.92
N ARG A 484 33.50 -18.56 18.80
CA ARG A 484 34.11 -18.65 20.13
C ARG A 484 35.63 -18.84 20.06
N TYR A 485 36.09 -19.72 19.16
CA TYR A 485 37.51 -19.97 18.98
C TYR A 485 38.24 -18.76 18.38
N LEU A 486 37.63 -18.05 17.42
CA LEU A 486 38.23 -16.84 16.85
C LEU A 486 38.37 -15.73 17.90
N PHE A 487 37.36 -15.54 18.75
CA PHE A 487 37.41 -14.56 19.83
C PHE A 487 38.42 -14.94 20.92
N LEU A 488 38.50 -16.23 21.29
CA LEU A 488 39.50 -16.70 22.24
C LEU A 488 40.92 -16.51 21.71
N THR A 489 41.17 -16.87 20.44
CA THR A 489 42.47 -16.70 19.80
C THR A 489 42.86 -15.22 19.71
N TYR A 490 41.92 -14.33 19.39
CA TYR A 490 42.14 -12.89 19.37
C TYR A 490 42.49 -12.32 20.75
N LEU A 491 41.79 -12.77 21.81
CA LEU A 491 42.13 -12.37 23.17
C LEU A 491 43.52 -12.87 23.55
N VAL A 492 43.85 -14.14 23.28
CA VAL A 492 45.17 -14.69 23.60
C VAL A 492 46.28 -13.96 22.87
N THR A 493 46.12 -13.65 21.57
CA THR A 493 47.12 -12.88 20.81
C THR A 493 47.28 -11.45 21.36
N LEU A 494 46.18 -10.78 21.73
CA LEU A 494 46.26 -9.47 22.38
C LEU A 494 47.04 -9.53 23.70
N HIS A 495 46.79 -10.55 24.53
CA HIS A 495 47.49 -10.72 25.80
C HIS A 495 48.97 -11.05 25.60
N LEU A 496 49.31 -11.86 24.59
CA LEU A 496 50.70 -12.13 24.20
C LEU A 496 51.42 -10.86 23.73
N VAL A 497 50.78 -10.04 22.91
CA VAL A 497 51.34 -8.75 22.46
C VAL A 497 51.59 -7.82 23.65
N VAL A 498 50.62 -7.71 24.57
CA VAL A 498 50.78 -6.88 25.78
C VAL A 498 51.90 -7.42 26.69
N LEU A 499 51.99 -8.74 26.85
CA LEU A 499 53.08 -9.36 27.60
C LEU A 499 54.44 -9.13 26.94
N LEU A 500 54.55 -9.23 25.62
CA LEU A 500 55.77 -8.95 24.88
C LEU A 500 56.19 -7.48 25.01
N CYS A 501 55.23 -6.54 24.96
CA CYS A 501 55.48 -5.12 25.21
C CYS A 501 55.92 -4.84 26.66
N LEU A 502 55.40 -5.57 27.64
CA LEU A 502 55.75 -5.39 29.06
C LEU A 502 57.05 -6.09 29.46
N THR A 503 57.40 -7.19 28.78
CA THR A 503 58.65 -7.93 28.99
C THR A 503 59.82 -7.38 28.17
N GLY A 504 59.56 -6.37 27.31
CA GLY A 504 60.60 -5.68 26.53
C GLY A 504 61.27 -6.56 25.48
N VAL A 505 60.57 -7.61 25.03
CA VAL A 505 61.05 -8.55 23.99
C VAL A 505 60.75 -8.02 22.58
N LEU A 506 59.99 -6.92 22.48
CA LEU A 506 59.51 -6.32 21.23
C LEU A 506 60.12 -4.93 20.98
#